data_AF-A0A7Y3JDX6-F1
#
_entry.id   AF-A0A7Y3JDX6-F1
#
_cell.length_a   1.000
_cell.length_b   1.000
_cell.length_c   1.000
_cell.angle_alpha   90.00
_cell.angle_beta   90.00
_cell.angle_gamma   90.00
#
_symmetry.space_group_name_H-M   'P 1'
#
loop_
_entity.id
_entity.type
_entity.pdbx_description
1 polymer ?
#
loop_
_entity_poly.entity_id
_entity_poly.type
_entity_poly.pdbx_seq_one_letter_code
_entity_poly.pdbx_strand_id
1 'polypeptide(L)' 'MAHWTDEYMVLVRDCELRESRLTEWERGFVESIRTRLDAGAGLTMKQTETLDGIWERITARG' A
#
# COMPACT_ATOMS: atom_id res chain seq x y z
N MET A 1 -12.52 10.81 11.41
CA MET A 1 -11.49 10.22 10.54
C MET A 1 -12.17 9.22 9.64
N ALA A 2 -11.78 9.16 8.37
CA ALA A 2 -12.50 8.33 7.41
C ALA A 2 -12.04 6.87 7.54
N HIS A 3 -12.97 5.98 7.88
CA HIS A 3 -12.73 4.55 8.16
C HIS A 3 -11.94 3.82 7.04
N TRP A 4 -12.08 4.28 5.79
CA TRP A 4 -11.38 3.69 4.66
C TRP A 4 -9.86 3.94 4.69
N THR A 5 -9.37 5.01 5.32
CA THR A 5 -7.93 5.30 5.44
C THR A 5 -7.24 4.24 6.30
N ASP A 6 -7.93 3.75 7.33
CA ASP A 6 -7.41 2.74 8.25
C ASP A 6 -7.22 1.38 7.56
N GLU A 7 -8.13 0.99 6.67
CA GLU A 7 -8.06 -0.24 5.88
C GLU A 7 -6.83 -0.25 4.97
N TYR A 8 -6.63 0.81 4.17
CA TYR A 8 -5.45 0.89 3.30
C TYR A 8 -4.13 1.05 4.07
N MET A 9 -4.17 1.65 5.27
CA MET A 9 -2.99 1.72 6.15
C MET A 9 -2.57 0.34 6.70
N VAL A 10 -3.47 -0.63 6.76
CA VAL A 10 -3.10 -2.02 7.07
C VAL A 10 -2.36 -2.65 5.89
N LEU A 11 -2.87 -2.50 4.66
CA LEU A 11 -2.22 -3.03 3.45
C LEU A 11 -0.82 -2.44 3.25
N VAL A 12 -0.68 -1.11 3.40
CA VAL A 12 0.62 -0.42 3.32
C VAL A 12 1.61 -0.99 4.32
N ARG A 13 1.20 -1.16 5.59
CA ARG A 13 2.07 -1.72 6.63
C ARG A 13 2.47 -3.16 6.32
N ASP A 14 1.57 -3.97 5.78
CA ASP A 14 1.87 -5.34 5.41
C ASP A 14 2.88 -5.43 4.24
N CYS A 15 2.80 -4.48 3.30
CA CYS A 15 3.79 -4.29 2.23
C CYS A 15 5.15 -3.88 2.78
N GLU A 16 5.21 -2.92 3.71
CA GLU A 16 6.45 -2.49 4.35
C GLU A 16 7.13 -3.61 5.14
N LEU A 17 6.36 -4.43 5.87
CA LEU A 17 6.88 -5.61 6.57
C LEU A 17 7.48 -6.65 5.62
N ARG A 18 7.06 -6.65 4.35
CA ARG A 18 7.55 -7.53 3.28
C ARG A 18 8.39 -6.76 2.25
N GLU A 19 9.03 -5.66 2.63
CA GLU A 19 9.78 -4.80 1.70
C GLU A 19 10.87 -5.54 0.90
N SER A 20 11.38 -6.65 1.43
CA SER A 20 12.33 -7.54 0.76
C SER A 20 11.75 -8.26 -0.47
N ARG A 21 10.42 -8.37 -0.55
CA ARG A 21 9.66 -8.93 -1.69
C ARG A 21 9.22 -7.85 -2.69
N LEU A 22 9.46 -6.57 -2.37
CA LEU A 22 9.16 -5.44 -3.24
C LEU A 22 10.35 -5.14 -4.16
N THR A 23 10.05 -4.73 -5.38
CA THR A 23 11.00 -4.05 -6.26
C THR A 23 11.25 -2.62 -5.76
N GLU A 24 12.29 -1.97 -6.27
CA GLU A 24 12.59 -0.57 -5.93
C GLU A 24 11.42 0.37 -6.27
N TRP A 25 10.82 0.18 -7.44
CA TRP A 25 9.66 0.96 -7.84
C TRP A 25 8.45 0.73 -6.92
N GLU A 26 8.17 -0.51 -6.53
CA GLU A 26 7.05 -0.81 -5.63
C GLU A 26 7.28 -0.25 -4.22
N ARG A 27 8.53 -0.26 -3.71
CA ARG A 27 8.87 0.40 -2.44
C ARG A 27 8.55 1.90 -2.50
N GLY A 28 9.02 2.59 -3.54
CA GLY A 28 8.73 4.01 -3.72
C GLY A 28 7.23 4.29 -3.91
N PHE A 29 6.51 3.40 -4.60
CA PHE A 29 5.06 3.50 -4.72
C PHE A 29 4.36 3.37 -3.36
N VAL A 30 4.68 2.35 -2.56
CA VAL A 30 4.09 2.12 -1.23
C VAL A 30 4.39 3.30 -0.30
N GLU A 31 5.61 3.84 -0.30
CA GLU A 31 5.98 5.03 0.47
C GLU A 31 5.15 6.26 0.07
N SER A 32 4.90 6.45 -1.23
CA SER A 32 4.05 7.55 -1.72
C SER A 32 2.59 7.41 -1.26
N ILE A 33 2.07 6.18 -1.19
CA ILE A 33 0.72 5.88 -0.68
C ILE A 33 0.65 6.15 0.81
N ARG A 34 1.66 5.71 1.58
CA ARG A 34 1.76 6.00 3.01
C ARG A 34 1.69 7.49 3.30
N THR A 35 2.52 8.28 2.61
CA THR A 35 2.54 9.74 2.76
C THR A 35 1.18 10.37 2.50
N ARG A 36 0.44 9.85 1.51
CA ARG A 36 -0.90 10.33 1.17
C ARG A 36 -1.94 9.99 2.24
N LEU A 37 -1.90 8.77 2.78
CA LEU A 37 -2.79 8.32 3.84
C LEU A 37 -2.51 9.03 5.17
N ASP A 38 -1.24 9.25 5.51
CA ASP A 38 -0.81 10.02 6.70
C ASP A 38 -1.27 11.48 6.62
N ALA A 39 -1.37 12.04 5.41
CA ALA A 39 -1.98 13.36 5.17
C ALA A 39 -3.52 13.36 5.21
N GLY A 40 -4.16 12.22 5.48
CA GLY A 40 -5.62 12.06 5.48
C GLY A 40 -6.25 12.10 4.08
N ALA A 41 -5.46 11.96 3.02
CA ALA A 41 -5.94 12.04 1.64
C ALA A 41 -6.34 10.66 1.08
N GLY A 42 -7.41 10.65 0.30
CA GLY A 42 -7.93 9.44 -0.35
C GLY A 42 -7.09 8.96 -1.51
N LEU A 43 -7.07 7.64 -1.69
CA LEU A 43 -6.46 7.01 -2.86
C LEU A 43 -7.40 7.09 -4.06
N THR A 44 -6.82 7.26 -5.24
CA THR A 44 -7.53 7.07 -6.50
C THR A 44 -7.77 5.58 -6.76
N MET A 45 -8.76 5.24 -7.58
CA MET A 45 -9.03 3.86 -7.98
C MET A 45 -7.77 3.14 -8.50
N LYS A 46 -7.01 3.79 -9.38
CA LYS A 46 -5.75 3.23 -9.89
C LYS A 46 -4.70 2.98 -8.80
N GLN A 47 -4.63 3.85 -7.79
CA GLN A 47 -3.70 3.67 -6.68
C GLN A 47 -4.11 2.50 -5.80
N THR A 48 -5.40 2.36 -5.51
CA THR A 48 -5.98 1.19 -4.83
C THR A 48 -5.66 -0.09 -5.58
N GLU A 49 -6.03 -0.18 -6.87
CA GLU A 49 -5.78 -1.38 -7.70
C GLU A 49 -4.30 -1.75 -7.77
N THR A 50 -3.41 -0.74 -7.86
CA THR A 50 -1.96 -0.97 -7.88
C THR A 50 -1.47 -1.48 -6.54
N LEU A 51 -1.94 -0.89 -5.43
CA LEU A 51 -1.59 -1.34 -4.08
C LEU A 51 -2.06 -2.77 -3.83
N ASP A 52 -3.30 -3.09 -4.21
CA ASP A 52 -3.89 -4.42 -4.07
C ASP A 52 -3.09 -5.44 -4.88
N GLY A 53 -2.77 -5.15 -6.14
CA GLY A 53 -1.96 -6.06 -6.97
C GLY A 53 -0.55 -6.30 -6.44
N ILE A 54 0.10 -5.27 -5.86
CA ILE A 54 1.39 -5.42 -5.17
C ILE A 54 1.22 -6.32 -3.94
N TRP A 55 0.22 -6.03 -3.11
CA TRP A 55 -0.05 -6.76 -1.88
C TRP A 55 -0.38 -8.24 -2.15
N GLU A 56 -1.25 -8.53 -3.11
CA GLU A 56 -1.57 -9.89 -3.56
C GLU A 56 -0.31 -10.61 -4.04
N ARG A 57 0.53 -9.97 -4.88
CA ARG A 57 1.76 -10.58 -5.40
C ARG A 57 2.73 -10.98 -4.28
N ILE A 58 2.92 -10.12 -3.28
CA ILE A 58 3.87 -10.39 -2.19
C ILE A 58 3.31 -11.33 -1.11
N THR A 59 1.98 -11.49 -1.01
CA THR A 59 1.30 -12.37 -0.04
C THR A 59 0.84 -13.71 -0.62
N ALA A 60 0.70 -13.84 -1.94
CA ALA A 60 0.26 -15.08 -2.63
C ALA A 60 1.18 -16.31 -2.42
N ARG A 61 2.34 -16.15 -1.77
CA ARG A 61 3.23 -17.24 -1.36
C ARG A 61 3.48 -17.21 0.15
N GLY A 62 2.39 -17.17 0.91
CA GLY A 62 2.37 -17.49 2.34
C GLY A 62 2.55 -18.98 2.57
#